data_AF-A0A7C3VLZ2-F1
#
_entry.id   AF-A0A7C3VLZ2-F1
#
_cell.length_a   1.000
_cell.length_b   1.000
_cell.length_c   1.000
_cell.angle_alpha   90.00
_cell.angle_beta   90.00
_cell.angle_gamma   90.00
#
_symmetry.space_group_name_H-M   'P 1'
#
loop_
_entity.id
_entity.type
_entity.pdbx_description
1 polymer ?
#
loop_
_entity_poly.entity_id
_entity_poly.type
_entity_poly.pdbx_seq_one_letter_code
_entity_poly.pdbx_strand_id
1 'polypeptide(L)'
;MEKLAAKVLDNFDLLKKMLRSRAECGENEITIYDDPITIVVRRERIDFYVGEEFHGSVGRNFCNISETVREEARLWLEGLAGMKFKRYAVRK
;
A
#
# COMPACT_ATOMS: atom_id res chain seq x y z
N MET A 1 7.77 -5.08 -9.16
CA MET A 1 7.09 -4.40 -8.02
C MET A 1 7.56 -4.95 -6.67
N GLU A 2 8.02 -6.19 -6.63
CA GLU A 2 8.52 -6.93 -5.46
C GLU A 2 9.59 -6.17 -4.68
N LYS A 3 10.55 -5.51 -5.36
CA LYS A 3 11.57 -4.68 -4.69
C LYS A 3 10.99 -3.49 -3.92
N LEU A 4 9.91 -2.89 -4.43
CA LEU A 4 9.22 -1.80 -3.74
C LEU A 4 8.42 -2.34 -2.56
N ALA A 5 7.66 -3.43 -2.79
CA ALA A 5 6.93 -4.11 -1.74
C ALA A 5 7.84 -4.54 -0.59
N ALA A 6 8.99 -5.14 -0.87
CA ALA A 6 9.98 -5.51 0.15
C ALA A 6 10.38 -4.31 1.01
N LYS A 7 10.66 -3.15 0.40
CA LYS A 7 10.97 -1.92 1.15
C LYS A 7 9.81 -1.44 2.02
N VAL A 8 8.58 -1.48 1.51
CA VAL A 8 7.38 -1.12 2.28
C VAL A 8 7.27 -2.05 3.50
N LEU A 9 7.38 -3.35 3.28
CA LEU A 9 7.26 -4.38 4.32
C LEU A 9 8.39 -4.30 5.37
N ASP A 10 9.64 -4.04 4.94
CA ASP A 10 10.78 -3.81 5.84
C ASP A 10 10.58 -2.59 6.74
N ASN A 11 9.80 -1.61 6.28
CA ASN A 11 9.51 -0.38 7.01
C ASN A 11 8.10 -0.39 7.64
N PHE A 12 7.46 -1.56 7.80
CA PHE A 12 6.09 -1.67 8.28
C PHE A 12 5.84 -0.89 9.58
N ASP A 13 6.68 -1.09 10.61
CA ASP A 13 6.50 -0.43 11.90
C ASP A 13 6.70 1.09 11.84
N LEU A 14 7.57 1.56 10.93
CA LEU A 14 7.76 2.99 10.67
C LEU A 14 6.55 3.57 9.93
N LEU A 15 6.10 2.90 8.87
CA LEU A 15 4.90 3.28 8.12
C LEU A 15 3.68 3.37 9.02
N LYS A 16 3.47 2.38 9.89
CA LYS A 16 2.39 2.36 10.88
C LYS A 16 2.42 3.60 11.77
N LYS A 17 3.61 4.03 12.24
CA LYS A 17 3.76 5.24 13.05
C LYS A 17 3.41 6.50 12.27
N MET A 18 3.85 6.60 11.01
CA MET A 18 3.61 7.79 10.19
C MET A 18 2.17 7.92 9.71
N LEU A 19 1.51 6.79 9.45
CA LEU A 19 0.17 6.72 8.88
C LEU A 19 -0.95 6.68 9.92
N ARG A 20 -0.66 6.70 11.24
CA ARG A 20 -1.68 6.65 12.30
C ARG A 20 -2.81 7.67 12.18
N SER A 21 -2.58 8.81 11.51
CA SER A 21 -3.57 9.87 11.31
C SER A 21 -4.30 9.82 9.97
N ARG A 22 -3.90 8.89 9.07
CA ARG A 22 -4.35 8.83 7.67
C ARG A 22 -4.74 7.43 7.21
N ALA A 23 -4.58 6.44 8.07
CA ALA A 23 -4.83 5.04 7.79
C ALA A 23 -5.32 4.35 9.07
N GLU A 24 -6.11 3.29 8.92
CA GLU A 24 -6.46 2.42 10.02
C GLU A 24 -5.29 1.48 10.32
N CYS A 25 -4.74 1.58 11.52
CA CYS A 25 -3.53 0.86 11.90
C CYS A 25 -3.87 -0.21 12.95
N GLY A 26 -4.14 -1.43 12.49
CA GLY A 26 -4.31 -2.61 13.35
C GLY A 26 -2.98 -3.14 13.88
N GLU A 27 -2.99 -4.20 14.68
CA GLU A 27 -1.75 -4.79 15.24
C GLU A 27 -0.77 -5.22 14.13
N ASN A 28 -1.29 -5.94 13.13
CA ASN A 28 -0.52 -6.60 12.07
C ASN A 28 -0.85 -6.12 10.65
N GLU A 29 -1.63 -5.04 10.53
CA GLU A 29 -2.00 -4.45 9.24
C GLU A 29 -2.17 -2.93 9.31
N ILE A 30 -2.03 -2.28 8.16
CA ILE A 30 -2.30 -0.87 7.92
C ILE A 30 -3.23 -0.80 6.70
N THR A 31 -4.42 -0.21 6.87
CA THR A 31 -5.39 -0.04 5.79
C THR A 31 -5.46 1.43 5.39
N ILE A 32 -5.15 1.70 4.13
CA ILE A 32 -5.15 3.03 3.51
C ILE A 32 -6.34 3.09 2.55
N TYR A 33 -7.19 4.09 2.73
CA TYR A 33 -8.36 4.35 1.89
C TYR A 33 -8.06 5.52 0.94
N ASP A 34 -8.11 5.26 -0.37
CA ASP A 34 -7.94 6.25 -1.44
C ASP A 34 -8.93 5.96 -2.56
N ASP A 35 -10.18 6.38 -2.38
CA ASP A 35 -11.32 6.04 -3.23
C ASP A 35 -10.98 6.16 -4.74
N PRO A 36 -11.21 5.11 -5.55
CA PRO A 36 -11.91 3.85 -5.23
C PRO A 36 -10.99 2.73 -4.68
N ILE A 37 -9.71 2.99 -4.45
CA ILE A 37 -8.70 1.99 -4.09
C ILE A 37 -8.56 1.86 -2.58
N THR A 38 -8.51 0.63 -2.09
CA THR A 38 -8.08 0.32 -0.72
C THR A 38 -6.79 -0.48 -0.75
N ILE A 39 -5.78 -0.03 0.01
CA ILE A 39 -4.48 -0.69 0.13
C ILE A 39 -4.34 -1.24 1.55
N VAL A 40 -4.17 -2.56 1.67
CA VAL A 40 -3.97 -3.22 2.96
C VAL A 40 -2.53 -3.72 3.03
N VAL A 41 -1.69 -3.01 3.78
CA VAL A 41 -0.32 -3.43 4.06
C VAL A 41 -0.34 -4.39 5.26
N ARG A 42 0.00 -5.65 5.03
CA ARG A 42 0.21 -6.66 6.09
C ARG A 42 1.72 -6.83 6.32
N ARG A 43 2.12 -7.63 7.30
CA ARG A 43 3.56 -7.89 7.56
C ARG A 43 4.31 -8.56 6.41
N GLU A 44 3.63 -9.40 5.64
CA GLU A 44 4.27 -10.23 4.59
C GLU A 44 3.88 -9.85 3.16
N ARG A 45 2.81 -9.07 3.00
CA ARG A 45 2.26 -8.70 1.68
C ARG A 45 1.43 -7.42 1.74
N ILE A 46 1.13 -6.90 0.56
CA ILE A 46 0.31 -5.72 0.35
C ILE A 46 -0.82 -6.13 -0.59
N ASP A 47 -2.05 -5.98 -0.14
CA ASP A 47 -3.26 -6.35 -0.85
C ASP A 47 -3.92 -5.08 -1.43
N PHE A 48 -4.44 -5.17 -2.65
CA PHE A 48 -5.10 -4.07 -3.36
C PHE A 48 -6.55 -4.43 -3.68
N TYR A 49 -7.45 -3.49 -3.38
CA TYR A 49 -8.88 -3.60 -3.63
C TYR A 49 -9.38 -2.39 -4.40
N VAL A 50 -10.43 -2.57 -5.19
CA VAL A 50 -11.22 -1.50 -5.82
C VAL A 50 -12.64 -1.64 -5.31
N GLY A 51 -13.11 -0.67 -4.54
CA GLY A 51 -14.29 -0.86 -3.69
C GLY A 51 -14.10 -2.06 -2.76
N GLU A 52 -14.97 -3.07 -2.89
CA GLU A 52 -14.92 -4.31 -2.11
C GLU A 52 -14.23 -5.47 -2.87
N GLU A 53 -13.84 -5.27 -4.14
CA GLU A 53 -13.28 -6.32 -4.99
C GLU A 53 -11.76 -6.46 -4.79
N PHE A 54 -11.28 -7.68 -4.59
CA PHE A 54 -9.86 -7.99 -4.47
C PHE A 54 -9.19 -8.10 -5.85
N HIS A 55 -8.18 -7.26 -6.10
CA HIS A 55 -7.46 -7.20 -7.37
C HIS A 55 -6.05 -7.78 -7.32
N GLY A 56 -5.61 -8.23 -6.14
CA GLY A 56 -4.35 -8.97 -6.01
C GLY A 56 -3.44 -8.47 -4.90
N SER A 57 -2.27 -9.10 -4.83
CA SER A 57 -1.29 -8.88 -3.79
C SER A 57 0.14 -8.86 -4.34
N VAL A 58 0.99 -8.12 -3.65
CA VAL A 58 2.44 -8.12 -3.86
C VAL A 58 3.16 -8.39 -2.55
N GLY A 59 4.18 -9.22 -2.59
CA GLY A 59 5.06 -9.51 -1.46
C GLY A 59 6.52 -9.38 -1.85
N ARG A 60 7.40 -9.87 -0.98
CA ARG A 60 8.86 -9.83 -1.20
C ARG A 60 9.31 -10.61 -2.43
N ASN A 61 8.64 -11.72 -2.71
CA ASN A 61 9.06 -12.69 -3.73
C ASN A 61 7.93 -13.04 -4.73
N PHE A 62 6.82 -12.31 -4.68
CA PHE A 62 5.69 -12.55 -5.58
C PHE A 62 5.00 -11.24 -5.93
N CYS A 63 4.39 -11.22 -7.11
CA CYS A 63 3.55 -10.13 -7.57
C CYS A 63 2.42 -10.74 -8.37
N ASN A 64 1.22 -10.76 -7.80
CA ASN A 64 0.01 -11.23 -8.47
C ASN A 64 -1.05 -10.14 -8.34
N ILE A 65 -1.03 -9.18 -9.28
CA ILE A 65 -1.94 -8.03 -9.32
C ILE A 65 -2.59 -8.02 -10.69
N SER A 66 -3.91 -7.81 -10.73
CA SER A 66 -4.67 -7.71 -11.97
C SER A 66 -4.20 -6.53 -12.80
N GLU A 67 -4.29 -6.64 -14.13
CA GLU A 67 -3.87 -5.55 -15.02
C GLU A 67 -4.64 -4.25 -14.76
N THR A 68 -5.90 -4.35 -14.33
CA THR A 68 -6.79 -3.24 -13.99
C THR A 68 -6.21 -2.25 -12.97
N VAL A 69 -5.43 -2.72 -11.99
CA VAL A 69 -4.91 -1.88 -10.90
C VAL A 69 -3.39 -1.83 -10.86
N ARG A 70 -2.73 -2.39 -11.88
CA ARG A 70 -1.29 -2.64 -11.87
C ARG A 70 -0.49 -1.34 -11.83
N GLU A 71 -0.96 -0.31 -12.52
CA GLU A 71 -0.29 0.99 -12.57
C GLU A 71 -0.43 1.74 -11.24
N GLU A 72 -1.65 1.80 -10.71
CA GLU A 72 -1.98 2.44 -9.44
C GLU A 72 -1.27 1.74 -8.28
N ALA A 73 -1.27 0.41 -8.27
CA ALA A 73 -0.53 -0.37 -7.28
C ALA A 73 0.97 -0.03 -7.32
N ARG A 74 1.55 0.11 -8.52
CA ARG A 74 2.95 0.52 -8.66
C ARG A 74 3.19 1.91 -8.10
N LEU A 75 2.36 2.90 -8.41
CA LEU A 75 2.47 4.27 -7.92
C LEU A 75 2.39 4.32 -6.39
N TRP A 76 1.45 3.59 -5.80
CA TRP A 76 1.30 3.44 -4.36
C TRP A 76 2.55 2.83 -3.71
N LEU A 77 3.08 1.75 -4.30
CA LEU A 77 4.31 1.12 -3.80
C LEU A 77 5.52 2.06 -3.91
N GLU A 78 5.64 2.84 -4.98
CA GLU A 78 6.71 3.84 -5.15
C GLU A 78 6.60 4.95 -4.08
N GLY A 79 5.38 5.43 -3.81
CA GLY A 79 5.11 6.42 -2.76
C GLY A 79 5.43 5.91 -1.34
N LEU A 80 4.95 4.71 -1.02
CA LEU A 80 5.19 4.08 0.29
C LEU A 80 6.66 3.70 0.48
N ALA A 81 7.31 3.09 -0.52
CA ALA A 81 8.71 2.68 -0.45
C ALA A 81 9.68 3.87 -0.47
N GLY A 82 9.31 4.95 -1.15
CA GLY A 82 10.13 6.15 -1.23
C GLY A 82 10.25 6.90 0.09
N MET A 83 9.35 6.65 1.06
CA MET A 83 9.18 7.41 2.31
C MET A 83 9.12 8.94 2.12
N LYS A 84 9.05 9.40 0.87
CA LYS A 84 8.73 10.76 0.47
C LYS A 84 7.22 10.82 0.46
N PHE A 85 6.63 10.95 1.65
CA PHE A 85 5.28 11.46 1.83
C PHE A 85 5.26 12.94 1.42
N LYS A 86 5.67 13.26 0.18
CA LYS A 86 5.37 14.53 -0.44
C LYS A 86 3.86 14.50 -0.61
N ARG A 87 3.17 15.12 0.36
CA ARG A 87 1.78 15.54 0.33
C ARG A 87 1.15 15.33 -1.05
N TYR A 88 0.54 14.16 -1.29
CA TYR A 88 -0.67 14.13 -2.11
C TYR A 88 -1.78 14.66 -1.20
N ALA A 89 -1.63 15.94 -0.81
CA ALA A 89 -2.73 16.67 -0.22
C ALA A 89 -3.73 16.81 -1.35
N VAL A 90 -4.83 16.09 -1.21
CA VAL A 90 -6.14 16.29 -1.84
C VAL A 90 -6.21 17.67 -2.50
N ARG A 91 -6.27 17.71 -3.84
CA ARG A 91 -6.67 18.91 -4.56
C ARG A 91 -8.10 19.22 -4.09
N LYS A 92 -8.27 20.33 -3.38
CA LYS A 92 -9.56 21.01 -3.22
C LYS A 92 -9.62 22.12 -4.25
#